data_AF-A0A127T066-F1
#
_entry.id   AF-A0A127T066-F1
#
_cell.length_a   1.000
_cell.length_b   1.000
_cell.length_c   1.000
_cell.angle_alpha   90.00
_cell.angle_beta   90.00
_cell.angle_gamma   90.00
#
_symmetry.space_group_name_H-M   'P 1'
#
loop_
_entity.id
_entity.type
_entity.pdbx_description
1 polymer ?
#
loop_
_entity_poly.entity_id
_entity_poly.type
_entity_poly.pdbx_seq_one_letter_code
_entity_poly.pdbx_strand_id
1 'polypeptide(L)' 'YCATIETVQVKKDEVVFTGEIPARCIQAYRTDLAFYTNGQSVCLTELKGYQAAVGKPVIQPRRPNSRLDKVRYMFQKIM' A
#
# COMPACT_ATOMS: atom_id res chain seq x y z
N TYR A 1 -6.15 -3.59 7.78
CA TYR A 1 -5.30 -2.84 6.82
C TYR A 1 -4.11 -2.10 7.43
N CYS A 2 -3.85 -2.17 8.74
CA CYS A 2 -2.85 -1.31 9.40
C CYS A 2 -3.01 0.19 9.07
N ALA A 3 -4.25 0.62 8.83
CA ALA A 3 -4.57 2.02 8.64
C ALA A 3 -4.64 2.70 10.01
N THR A 4 -4.20 3.94 10.09
CA THR A 4 -4.28 4.77 11.29
C THR A 4 -5.18 5.95 11.00
N ILE A 5 -6.09 6.27 11.91
CA ILE A 5 -6.97 7.44 11.80
C ILE A 5 -6.32 8.54 12.63
N GLU A 6 -6.05 9.67 12.00
CA GLU A 6 -5.42 10.83 12.63
C GLU A 6 -6.47 11.80 13.15
N THR A 7 -7.47 12.13 12.32
CA THR A 7 -8.52 13.06 12.71
C THR A 7 -9.90 12.62 12.24
N VAL A 8 -10.91 13.04 12.99
CA VAL A 8 -12.33 12.88 12.67
C VAL A 8 -12.95 14.26 12.71
N GLN A 9 -13.55 14.68 11.60
CA GLN A 9 -14.23 15.96 11.48
C GLN A 9 -15.67 15.75 11.05
N VAL A 10 -16.61 16.34 11.77
CA VAL A 10 -18.01 16.39 11.34
C VAL A 10 -18.19 17.70 10.57
N LYS A 11 -18.59 17.60 9.30
CA LYS A 11 -18.88 18.74 8.44
C LYS A 11 -20.34 18.67 8.01
N LYS A 12 -21.17 19.50 8.65
CA LYS A 12 -22.63 19.50 8.46
C LYS A 12 -23.19 18.10 8.74
N ASP A 13 -23.64 17.39 7.70
CA ASP A 13 -24.26 16.07 7.78
C ASP A 13 -23.28 14.92 7.43
N GLU A 14 -22.03 15.25 7.08
CA GLU A 14 -21.02 14.26 6.71
C GLU A 14 -19.92 14.14 7.77
N VAL A 15 -19.38 12.93 7.90
CA VAL A 15 -18.22 12.66 8.76
C VAL A 15 -17.02 12.34 7.89
N VAL A 16 -15.96 13.13 8.04
CA VAL A 16 -14.71 12.99 7.31
C VAL A 16 -13.65 12.40 8.24
N PHE A 17 -13.14 11.23 7.87
CA PHE A 17 -12.01 10.58 8.52
C PHE A 17 -10.75 10.87 7.71
N THR A 18 -9.69 11.37 8.35
CA THR A 18 -8.38 11.50 7.73
C THR A 18 -7.38 10.61 8.44
N GLY A 19 -6.46 10.02 7.69
CA GLY A 19 -5.55 9.04 8.22
C GLY A 19 -4.58 8.51 7.17
N GLU A 20 -3.72 7.60 7.61
CA GLU A 20 -2.74 6.94 6.76
C GLU A 20 -3.12 5.49 6.52
N ILE A 21 -2.94 5.02 5.29
CA ILE A 21 -3.10 3.61 4.94
C ILE A 21 -1.95 3.18 4.03
N PRO A 22 -1.37 1.98 4.20
CA PRO A 22 -0.36 1.49 3.29
C PRO A 22 -0.89 1.43 1.85
N ALA A 23 -0.14 1.98 0.89
CA ALA A 23 -0.56 2.08 -0.51
C ALA A 23 -0.97 0.72 -1.12
N ARG A 24 -0.33 -0.38 -0.71
CA ARG A 24 -0.69 -1.75 -1.15
C ARG A 24 -2.10 -2.19 -0.76
N CYS A 25 -2.68 -1.58 0.26
CA CYS A 25 -3.98 -1.96 0.82
C CYS A 25 -5.14 -1.11 0.28
N ILE A 26 -4.86 -0.01 -0.42
CA ILE A 26 -5.89 1.00 -0.73
C ILE A 26 -7.01 0.46 -1.61
N GLN A 27 -6.69 -0.40 -2.59
CA GLN A 27 -7.70 -0.90 -3.50
C GLN A 27 -8.73 -1.78 -2.78
N ALA A 28 -8.26 -2.74 -1.98
CA ALA A 28 -9.14 -3.58 -1.17
C ALA A 28 -9.93 -2.75 -0.15
N TYR A 29 -9.30 -1.75 0.46
CA TYR A 29 -9.97 -0.85 1.39
C TYR A 29 -11.12 -0.10 0.73
N ARG A 30 -10.96 0.41 -0.49
CA ARG A 30 -12.04 1.10 -1.22
C ARG A 30 -13.22 0.17 -1.55
N THR A 31 -12.93 -1.08 -1.91
CA THR A 31 -13.96 -2.09 -2.17
C THR A 31 -14.76 -2.40 -0.90
N ASP A 32 -14.06 -2.66 0.21
CA ASP A 32 -14.70 -2.93 1.50
C ASP A 32 -15.48 -1.72 2.00
N LEU A 33 -14.95 -0.50 1.85
CA LEU A 33 -15.62 0.73 2.26
C LEU A 33 -16.93 0.93 1.49
N ALA A 34 -16.93 0.70 0.17
CA ALA A 34 -18.14 0.74 -0.63
C ALA A 34 -19.14 -0.34 -0.20
N PHE A 35 -18.68 -1.55 0.15
CA PHE A 35 -19.55 -2.61 0.64
C PHE A 35 -20.20 -2.25 1.99
N TYR A 36 -19.42 -1.81 2.98
CA TYR A 36 -19.93 -1.50 4.33
C TYR A 36 -20.82 -0.26 4.38
N THR A 37 -20.65 0.68 3.44
CA THR A 37 -21.45 1.91 3.39
C THR A 37 -22.54 1.88 2.33
N ASN A 38 -22.84 0.71 1.76
CA ASN A 38 -23.81 0.56 0.68
C ASN A 38 -23.56 1.53 -0.49
N GLY A 39 -22.29 1.77 -0.81
CA GLY A 39 -21.84 2.65 -1.90
C GLY A 39 -21.90 4.14 -1.58
N GLN A 40 -22.25 4.54 -0.35
CA GLN A 40 -22.37 5.95 0.03
C GLN A 40 -21.02 6.59 0.40
N SER A 41 -19.99 5.81 0.72
CA SER A 41 -18.67 6.34 1.05
C SER A 41 -17.96 6.93 -0.16
N VAL A 42 -17.25 8.03 0.07
CA VAL A 42 -16.25 8.57 -0.86
C VAL A 42 -14.88 8.48 -0.22
N CYS A 43 -13.90 7.95 -0.97
CA CYS A 43 -12.52 7.81 -0.52
C CYS A 43 -11.58 8.54 -1.48
N LEU A 44 -10.91 9.56 -0.96
CA LEU A 44 -9.87 10.34 -1.63
C LEU A 44 -8.52 9.99 -1.00
N THR A 45 -7.46 9.93 -1.82
CA THR A 45 -6.15 9.45 -1.40
C THR A 45 -5.05 10.25 -2.06
N GLU A 46 -4.04 10.64 -1.28
CA GLU A 46 -2.83 11.31 -1.74
C GLU A 46 -1.59 10.61 -1.20
N LEU A 47 -0.45 10.81 -1.86
CA LEU A 47 0.84 10.28 -1.38
C LEU A 47 1.34 11.15 -0.22
N LYS A 48 1.52 10.55 0.96
CA LYS A 48 2.05 11.24 2.15
C LYS A 48 3.55 11.01 2.36
N GLY A 49 3.98 9.74 2.37
CA GLY A 49 5.37 9.39 2.66
C GLY A 49 5.61 7.87 2.70
N TYR A 50 6.81 7.49 3.15
CA TYR A 50 7.21 6.08 3.27
C TYR A 50 7.24 5.65 4.73
N GLN A 51 6.72 4.46 5.01
CA GLN A 51 6.85 3.81 6.30
C GLN A 51 7.86 2.67 6.19
N ALA A 52 8.78 2.58 7.16
CA ALA A 52 9.70 1.46 7.24
C ALA A 52 8.92 0.15 7.37
N ALA A 53 9.13 -0.78 6.44
CA ALA A 53 8.55 -2.11 6.54
C ALA A 53 9.30 -2.89 7.64
N VAL A 54 8.67 -3.06 8.80
CA VAL A 54 9.22 -3.87 9.91
C VAL A 54 9.12 -5.38 9.61
N GLY A 55 8.40 -5.76 8.56
CA GLY A 55 8.24 -7.15 8.11
C GLY A 55 9.34 -7.62 7.15
N LYS A 56 9.30 -8.91 6.77
CA LYS A 56 10.22 -9.45 5.75
C LYS A 56 10.07 -8.65 4.45
N PRO A 57 11.18 -8.22 3.82
CA PRO A 57 11.11 -7.53 2.55
C PRO A 57 10.40 -8.42 1.53
N VAL A 58 9.45 -7.84 0.79
CA VAL A 58 8.85 -8.53 -0.35
C VAL A 58 9.90 -8.55 -1.46
N ILE A 59 10.69 -9.62 -1.51
CA ILE A 59 11.63 -9.86 -2.60
C ILE A 59 10.79 -10.38 -3.77
N GLN A 60 10.43 -9.49 -4.69
CA GLN A 60 9.88 -9.94 -5.95
C GLN A 60 11.00 -10.62 -6.75
N PRO A 61 10.79 -11.86 -7.23
CA PRO A 61 11.74 -12.45 -8.15
C PRO A 61 11.85 -11.53 -9.37
N ARG A 62 13.08 -11.12 -9.65
CA ARG A 62 13.38 -10.30 -10.81
C ARG A 62 12.92 -11.04 -12.07
N ARG A 63 12.38 -10.32 -13.05
CA ARG A 63 12.07 -10.90 -14.37
C ARG A 63 13.36 -11.51 -14.97
N PRO A 64 13.33 -12.78 -15.43
CA PRO A 64 14.49 -13.42 -16.04
C PRO A 64 15.04 -12.59 -17.20
N ASN A 65 16.35 -12.41 -17.24
CA ASN A 65 17.06 -11.73 -18.31
C ASN A 65 18.37 -12.47 -18.57
N SER A 66 18.37 -13.33 -19.59
CA SER A 66 19.50 -14.21 -19.92
C SER A 66 20.83 -13.49 -20.09
N ARG A 67 20.84 -12.25 -20.63
CA ARG A 67 22.05 -11.45 -20.81
C ARG A 67 22.64 -10.99 -19.46
N LEU A 68 21.79 -10.48 -18.57
CA LEU A 68 22.23 -9.94 -17.29
C LEU A 68 22.45 -11.03 -16.23
N ASP A 69 21.65 -12.10 -16.27
CA ASP A 69 21.70 -13.18 -15.31
C ASP A 69 22.95 -14.06 -15.52
N LYS A 70 23.38 -14.25 -16.78
CA LYS A 70 24.66 -14.91 -17.11
C LYS A 70 25.87 -14.15 -16.57
N VAL A 71 25.86 -12.82 -16.72
CA VAL A 71 26.92 -11.96 -16.18
C VAL A 71 26.91 -12.03 -14.65
N ARG A 72 25.75 -11.88 -14.00
CA ARG A 72 25.63 -11.96 -12.54
C ARG A 72 26.08 -13.29 -11.95
N TYR A 73 25.74 -14.42 -12.59
CA TYR A 73 26.18 -15.74 -12.14
C TYR A 73 27.70 -15.83 -12.00
N MET A 74 28.45 -15.17 -12.90
CA MET A 74 29.92 -15.16 -12.85
C MET A 74 30.48 -14.30 -11.70
N PHE A 75 29.71 -13.33 -11.20
CA PHE A 75 30.13 -12.42 -10.12
C PHE A 75 29.51 -12.73 -8.76
N GLN A 76 28.54 -13.64 -8.69
CA GLN A 76 27.92 -14.09 -7.45
C GLN A 76 28.81 -15.15 -6.78
N LYS A 77 30.00 -14.72 -6.34
CA LYS A 77 30.81 -15.49 -5.40
C LYS A 77 30.32 -15.20 -3.98
N ILE A 78 29.85 -16.27 -3.34
CA ILE A 78 29.50 -16.39 -1.91
C ILE A 78 28.05 -16.02 -1.58
N MET A 79 27.27 -17.06 -1.28
CA MET A 79 26.31 -17.08 -0.17
C MET A 79 26.73 -18.21 0.76
#